data_AF-A0A929XEH3-F1
#
_entry.id   AF-A0A929XEH3-F1
#
_cell.length_a   1.000
_cell.length_b   1.000
_cell.length_c   1.000
_cell.angle_alpha   90.00
_cell.angle_beta   90.00
_cell.angle_gamma   90.00
#
_symmetry.space_group_name_H-M   'P 1'
#
loop_
_entity.id
_entity.type
_entity.pdbx_description
1 polymer ?
#
loop_
_entity_poly.entity_id
_entity_poly.type
_entity_poly.pdbx_seq_one_letter_code
_entity_poly.pdbx_strand_id
1 'polypeptide(L)'
;MKKLSFKVRNNTLYIKEYKHIKKTNIENTVSKTNIIDVDNMYFSSEYIIKNKKLMTNFMKDLIQNNNIDKIEVENMYFSKLILRLLPRTINLKEYIIDSEEELDFDNFYYLEKLNISEIYLYSLFDFMFEKLNAKNKKVITKEEILCLSKFREENAMTTYSNIVYSKDLVISYKLNKEELNELDSFFGVNLKLKNIHLAYYDDEILSKIFHVIKKYHKKDINIKIYYNSNESIVPFIDKLKEDNKEIIKKNKINIKVHYNKKYKKRYFVKQLNINIIKGALLFIIFTCSIILIHTHYKWTNSQKNAEDITKKINAKKESILGIVDYDKLANQEKDSTYIDNYFKKFNKVFSELKKINKDTVAWIKVNNTKIDYPVVQSSDNEYYLNRDFYKKSNVYGWVFMDFRNKTSILDQNTIIYGHQDRHGLMFTTLNEALKPSWYKNSDNQIIELNTPNKLYKFKIFSVYITDPVTDYLVTNFNDKDRYTNFLNNLVKKSIYNFGVNVDKDDKILTLSTCYDGPNKRVVVHAKLIN
;
A
#
# COMPACT_ATOMS: atom_id res chain seq x y z
N MET A 1 -80.50 14.67 10.45
CA MET A 1 -79.98 14.61 9.07
C MET A 1 -78.48 14.78 9.11
N LYS A 2 -77.70 13.83 8.58
CA LYS A 2 -76.23 13.98 8.50
C LYS A 2 -75.90 14.90 7.32
N LYS A 3 -75.19 16.01 7.60
CA LYS A 3 -74.68 16.94 6.60
C LYS A 3 -73.18 16.69 6.43
N LEU A 4 -72.72 16.58 5.19
CA LEU A 4 -71.32 16.39 4.84
C LEU A 4 -70.74 17.75 4.47
N SER A 5 -69.57 18.05 5.00
CA SER A 5 -68.72 19.16 4.61
C SER A 5 -67.65 18.65 3.65
N PHE A 6 -67.45 19.34 2.53
CA PHE A 6 -66.41 19.09 1.54
C PHE A 6 -65.45 20.27 1.58
N LYS A 7 -64.19 19.98 1.89
CA LYS A 7 -63.15 21.00 2.05
C LYS A 7 -61.90 20.60 1.32
N VAL A 8 -61.44 21.45 0.41
CA VAL A 8 -60.20 21.23 -0.34
C VAL A 8 -59.06 21.97 0.34
N ARG A 9 -57.98 21.27 0.67
CA ARG A 9 -56.72 21.84 1.15
C ARG A 9 -55.55 21.01 0.65
N ASN A 10 -54.53 21.65 0.08
CA ASN A 10 -53.30 21.00 -0.36
C ASN A 10 -53.55 19.71 -1.18
N ASN A 11 -54.31 19.82 -2.27
CA ASN A 11 -54.71 18.70 -3.14
C ASN A 11 -55.44 17.54 -2.43
N THR A 12 -55.92 17.78 -1.21
CA THR A 12 -56.67 16.82 -0.41
C THR A 12 -58.12 17.27 -0.25
N LEU A 13 -59.05 16.37 -0.53
CA LEU A 13 -60.47 16.55 -0.25
C LEU A 13 -60.81 15.93 1.11
N TYR A 14 -61.11 16.78 2.08
CA TYR A 14 -61.60 16.37 3.39
C TYR A 14 -63.12 16.33 3.40
N ILE A 15 -63.68 15.20 3.83
CA ILE A 15 -65.12 14.96 3.88
C ILE A 15 -65.51 14.56 5.29
N LYS A 16 -66.09 15.51 6.02
CA LYS A 16 -66.40 15.37 7.45
C LYS A 16 -67.84 15.74 7.75
N GLU A 17 -68.38 15.22 8.85
CA GLU A 17 -69.68 15.57 9.37
C GLU A 17 -69.69 17.05 9.77
N TYR A 18 -70.70 17.76 9.30
CA TYR A 18 -70.94 19.11 9.76
C TYR A 18 -71.54 19.08 11.17
N LYS A 19 -70.72 19.39 12.17
CA LYS A 19 -71.14 19.57 13.55
C LYS A 19 -71.56 21.04 13.73
N HIS A 20 -72.85 21.30 13.93
CA HIS A 20 -73.37 22.65 14.21
C HIS A 20 -72.61 23.24 15.41
N ILE A 21 -71.86 24.34 15.20
CA ILE A 21 -71.33 25.14 16.31
C ILE A 21 -72.52 25.81 17.01
N LYS A 22 -72.45 25.85 18.35
CA LYS A 22 -73.49 26.25 19.32
C LYS A 22 -74.46 27.37 18.86
N LYS A 23 -75.74 27.17 19.19
CA LYS A 23 -76.86 28.12 19.11
C LYS A 23 -76.44 29.55 19.50
N THR A 24 -76.50 30.47 18.53
CA THR A 24 -76.99 31.84 18.74
C THR A 24 -77.79 32.25 17.49
N ASN A 25 -79.09 32.47 17.70
CA ASN A 25 -80.07 33.19 16.87
C ASN A 25 -79.92 33.18 15.35
N ILE A 26 -80.22 32.06 14.68
CA ILE A 26 -80.75 32.06 13.30
C ILE A 26 -81.78 30.91 13.17
N GLU A 27 -82.77 30.88 14.06
CA GLU A 27 -84.05 30.24 13.73
C GLU A 27 -84.81 31.26 12.89
N ASN A 28 -84.76 31.14 11.55
CA ASN A 28 -85.88 31.47 10.62
C ASN A 28 -85.54 31.58 9.11
N THR A 29 -84.36 31.23 8.60
CA THR A 29 -84.10 31.43 7.15
C THR A 29 -83.42 30.30 6.35
N VAL A 30 -83.06 29.15 6.90
CA VAL A 30 -82.25 28.17 6.13
C VAL A 30 -82.89 26.78 6.04
N SER A 31 -84.16 26.74 5.61
CA SER A 31 -84.85 25.48 5.31
C SER A 31 -84.76 25.03 3.85
N LYS A 32 -84.10 25.76 2.93
CA LYS A 32 -84.06 25.37 1.50
C LYS A 32 -82.81 25.71 0.65
N THR A 33 -81.69 26.19 1.20
CA THR A 33 -80.56 26.64 0.35
C THR A 33 -79.18 26.11 0.77
N ASN A 34 -78.45 25.65 -0.24
CA ASN A 34 -77.03 25.29 -0.22
C ASN A 34 -76.22 26.57 0.07
N ILE A 35 -75.64 26.69 1.26
CA ILE A 35 -74.65 27.74 1.53
C ILE A 35 -73.34 27.31 0.87
N ILE A 36 -72.91 28.08 -0.14
CA ILE A 36 -71.61 27.96 -0.81
C ILE A 36 -70.73 29.03 -0.18
N ASP A 37 -69.93 28.65 0.82
CA ASP A 37 -68.73 29.38 1.16
C ASP A 37 -67.64 28.88 0.19
N VAL A 38 -66.82 29.79 -0.36
CA VAL A 38 -65.85 29.48 -1.44
C VAL A 38 -64.87 28.38 -1.01
N ASP A 39 -64.65 28.24 0.30
CA ASP A 39 -63.77 27.25 0.91
C ASP A 39 -64.49 26.03 1.52
N ASN A 40 -65.82 26.07 1.72
CA ASN A 40 -66.56 25.03 2.41
C ASN A 40 -67.92 24.75 1.74
N MET A 41 -68.05 23.56 1.15
CA MET A 41 -69.26 23.13 0.47
C MET A 41 -70.02 22.11 1.32
N TYR A 42 -71.33 22.25 1.45
CA TYR A 42 -72.14 21.41 2.33
C TYR A 42 -73.30 20.74 1.60
N PHE A 43 -73.43 19.43 1.78
CA PHE A 43 -74.54 18.65 1.20
C PHE A 43 -75.15 17.72 2.25
N SER A 44 -76.48 17.60 2.28
CA SER A 44 -77.12 16.55 3.08
C SER A 44 -76.93 15.19 2.42
N SER A 45 -76.85 14.12 3.20
CA SER A 45 -76.77 12.76 2.67
C SER A 45 -77.96 12.41 1.76
N GLU A 46 -79.17 12.86 2.10
CA GLU A 46 -80.37 12.71 1.25
C GLU A 46 -80.24 13.41 -0.10
N TYR A 47 -79.69 14.63 -0.12
CA TYR A 47 -79.46 15.36 -1.36
C TYR A 47 -78.48 14.62 -2.26
N ILE A 48 -77.39 14.10 -1.69
CA ILE A 48 -76.40 13.30 -2.43
C ILE A 48 -77.04 12.06 -3.04
N ILE A 49 -77.88 11.35 -2.27
CA ILE A 49 -78.56 10.14 -2.73
C ILE A 49 -79.57 10.46 -3.85
N LYS A 50 -80.40 11.50 -3.67
CA LYS A 50 -81.46 11.87 -4.63
C LYS A 50 -80.90 12.46 -5.93
N ASN A 51 -79.74 13.12 -5.88
CA ASN A 51 -79.12 13.82 -7.01
C ASN A 51 -77.80 13.19 -7.47
N LYS A 52 -77.71 11.85 -7.45
CA LYS A 52 -76.46 11.10 -7.74
C LYS A 52 -75.72 11.57 -9.01
N LYS A 53 -76.43 11.75 -10.14
CA LYS A 53 -75.82 12.16 -11.42
C LYS A 53 -75.15 13.54 -11.32
N LEU A 54 -75.85 14.50 -10.70
CA LEU A 54 -75.32 15.84 -10.47
C LEU A 54 -74.10 15.77 -9.55
N MET A 55 -74.18 14.99 -8.48
CA MET A 55 -73.07 14.85 -7.53
C MET A 55 -71.84 14.14 -8.10
N THR A 56 -72.01 13.16 -8.99
CA THR A 56 -70.89 12.55 -9.71
C THR A 56 -70.17 13.56 -10.60
N ASN A 57 -70.91 14.40 -11.34
CA ASN A 57 -70.30 15.46 -12.14
C ASN A 57 -69.58 16.49 -11.26
N PHE A 58 -70.22 16.92 -10.17
CA PHE A 58 -69.60 17.81 -9.19
C PHE A 58 -68.29 17.23 -8.63
N MET A 59 -68.29 15.95 -8.21
CA MET A 59 -67.07 15.31 -7.68
C MET A 59 -65.96 15.24 -8.74
N LYS A 60 -66.33 14.95 -9.99
CA LYS A 60 -65.38 14.93 -11.10
C LYS A 60 -64.74 16.30 -11.30
N ASP A 61 -65.54 17.35 -11.41
CA ASP A 61 -65.07 18.71 -11.64
C ASP A 61 -64.25 19.21 -10.45
N LEU A 62 -64.71 18.91 -9.22
CA LEU A 62 -64.00 19.27 -7.99
C LEU A 62 -62.59 18.66 -7.94
N ILE A 63 -62.48 17.37 -8.28
CA ILE A 63 -61.20 16.66 -8.28
C ILE A 63 -60.27 17.18 -9.38
N GLN A 64 -60.79 17.37 -10.60
CA GLN A 64 -59.99 17.80 -11.74
C GLN A 64 -59.52 19.25 -11.61
N ASN A 65 -60.41 20.17 -11.22
CA ASN A 65 -60.07 21.60 -11.14
C ASN A 65 -59.10 21.92 -10.00
N ASN A 66 -59.09 21.10 -8.94
CA ASN A 66 -58.21 21.29 -7.78
C ASN A 66 -57.04 20.30 -7.73
N ASN A 67 -56.79 19.54 -8.80
CA ASN A 67 -55.74 18.51 -8.87
C ASN A 67 -55.71 17.58 -7.64
N ILE A 68 -56.90 17.15 -7.19
CA ILE A 68 -57.03 16.35 -5.97
C ILE A 68 -56.53 14.95 -6.24
N ASP A 69 -55.51 14.52 -5.51
CA ASP A 69 -54.98 13.16 -5.56
C ASP A 69 -55.23 12.39 -4.25
N LYS A 70 -55.72 13.07 -3.20
CA LYS A 70 -56.03 12.49 -1.89
C LYS A 70 -57.46 12.79 -1.45
N ILE A 71 -58.15 11.79 -0.90
CA ILE A 71 -59.47 11.96 -0.27
C ILE A 71 -59.43 11.37 1.14
N GLU A 72 -59.90 12.13 2.13
CA GLU A 72 -60.05 11.70 3.52
C GLU A 72 -61.51 11.83 3.95
N VAL A 73 -62.06 10.75 4.50
CA VAL A 73 -63.47 10.66 4.88
C VAL A 73 -63.60 10.22 6.34
N GLU A 74 -64.40 10.95 7.14
CA GLU A 74 -64.49 10.76 8.61
C GLU A 74 -65.09 9.42 9.04
N ASN A 75 -65.91 8.74 8.24
CA ASN A 75 -66.52 7.48 8.66
C ASN A 75 -66.92 6.58 7.48
N MET A 76 -67.24 5.31 7.79
CA MET A 76 -67.60 4.28 6.82
C MET A 76 -68.86 4.64 6.02
N TYR A 77 -69.84 5.28 6.66
CA TYR A 77 -71.08 5.72 6.01
C TYR A 77 -70.84 6.79 4.95
N PHE A 78 -70.03 7.81 5.26
CA PHE A 78 -69.65 8.82 4.28
C PHE A 78 -68.77 8.23 3.20
N SER A 79 -67.82 7.36 3.55
CA SER A 79 -66.98 6.70 2.55
C SER A 79 -67.83 5.94 1.52
N LYS A 80 -68.86 5.22 1.98
CA LYS A 80 -69.81 4.53 1.11
C LYS A 80 -70.54 5.48 0.16
N LEU A 81 -70.94 6.66 0.63
CA LEU A 81 -71.56 7.68 -0.22
C LEU A 81 -70.57 8.22 -1.25
N ILE A 82 -69.36 8.58 -0.83
CA ILE A 82 -68.36 9.22 -1.67
C ILE A 82 -67.82 8.27 -2.73
N LEU A 83 -67.45 7.04 -2.37
CA LEU A 83 -66.97 6.03 -3.31
C LEU A 83 -67.96 5.75 -4.44
N ARG A 84 -69.28 5.86 -4.18
CA ARG A 84 -70.35 5.71 -5.19
C ARG A 84 -70.43 6.87 -6.18
N LEU A 85 -69.87 8.02 -5.83
CA LEU A 85 -69.86 9.22 -6.66
C LEU A 85 -68.61 9.32 -7.54
N LEU A 86 -67.51 8.65 -7.15
CA LEU A 86 -66.24 8.73 -7.86
C LEU A 86 -66.29 8.01 -9.22
N PRO A 87 -66.01 8.72 -10.33
CA PRO A 87 -65.84 8.10 -11.64
C PRO A 87 -64.62 7.18 -11.68
N ARG A 88 -64.72 6.06 -12.41
CA ARG A 88 -63.59 5.11 -12.60
C ARG A 88 -62.40 5.69 -13.37
N THR A 89 -62.60 6.80 -14.10
CA THR A 89 -61.56 7.49 -14.87
C THR A 89 -60.64 8.34 -14.01
N ILE A 90 -60.98 8.57 -12.74
CA ILE A 90 -60.17 9.37 -11.83
C ILE A 90 -59.08 8.49 -11.21
N ASN A 91 -57.86 9.03 -11.18
CA ASN A 91 -56.73 8.43 -10.53
C ASN A 91 -56.51 9.14 -9.20
N LEU A 92 -56.57 8.40 -8.11
CA LEU A 92 -56.24 8.90 -6.78
C LEU A 92 -54.96 8.22 -6.29
N LYS A 93 -54.12 9.02 -5.64
CA LYS A 93 -52.97 8.53 -4.93
C LYS A 93 -53.38 7.91 -3.60
N GLU A 94 -54.22 8.60 -2.82
CA GLU A 94 -54.56 8.18 -1.46
C GLU A 94 -56.07 8.27 -1.18
N TYR A 95 -56.62 7.25 -0.53
CA TYR A 95 -57.97 7.28 0.01
C TYR A 95 -57.97 6.84 1.47
N ILE A 96 -58.45 7.69 2.37
CA ILE A 96 -58.39 7.50 3.82
C ILE A 96 -59.81 7.41 4.38
N ILE A 97 -60.08 6.33 5.11
CA ILE A 97 -61.29 6.18 5.94
C ILE A 97 -60.85 6.36 7.39
N ASP A 98 -61.17 7.51 7.97
CA ASP A 98 -60.80 7.88 9.34
C ASP A 98 -61.82 7.34 10.35
N SER A 99 -62.06 6.04 10.31
CA SER A 99 -62.95 5.30 11.20
C SER A 99 -62.14 4.31 12.04
N GLU A 100 -62.69 3.87 13.18
CA GLU A 100 -62.18 2.74 13.99
C GLU A 100 -62.93 1.43 13.67
N GLU A 101 -63.68 1.41 12.57
CA GLU A 101 -64.47 0.25 12.13
C GLU A 101 -63.71 -0.57 11.07
N GLU A 102 -63.89 -1.90 11.11
CA GLU A 102 -63.43 -2.81 10.05
C GLU A 102 -64.10 -2.48 8.70
N LEU A 103 -63.36 -2.60 7.60
CA LEU A 103 -63.84 -2.32 6.25
C LEU A 103 -65.02 -3.22 5.86
N ASP A 104 -66.18 -2.60 5.63
CA ASP A 104 -67.35 -3.32 5.13
C ASP A 104 -67.23 -3.72 3.63
N PHE A 105 -68.03 -4.72 3.23
CA PHE A 105 -68.07 -5.22 1.86
C PHE A 105 -68.49 -4.18 0.83
N ASP A 106 -69.34 -3.22 1.21
CA ASP A 106 -69.84 -2.18 0.32
C ASP A 106 -68.70 -1.23 -0.09
N ASN A 107 -67.95 -0.71 0.87
CA ASN A 107 -66.79 0.15 0.66
C ASN A 107 -65.70 -0.62 -0.09
N PHE A 108 -65.42 -1.86 0.31
CA PHE A 108 -64.48 -2.75 -0.37
C PHE A 108 -64.79 -2.87 -1.87
N TYR A 109 -66.04 -3.15 -2.24
CA TYR A 109 -66.46 -3.32 -3.64
C TYR A 109 -66.09 -2.12 -4.54
N TYR A 110 -66.21 -0.89 -4.03
CA TYR A 110 -65.86 0.30 -4.81
C TYR A 110 -64.35 0.57 -4.79
N LEU A 111 -63.69 0.44 -3.64
CA LEU A 111 -62.23 0.59 -3.52
C LEU A 111 -61.48 -0.36 -4.46
N GLU A 112 -62.00 -1.58 -4.64
CA GLU A 112 -61.47 -2.61 -5.54
C GLU A 112 -61.55 -2.23 -7.03
N LYS A 113 -62.48 -1.34 -7.41
CA LYS A 113 -62.79 -0.98 -8.82
C LYS A 113 -62.24 0.36 -9.26
N LEU A 114 -62.01 1.28 -8.33
CA LEU A 114 -61.48 2.62 -8.61
C LEU A 114 -59.96 2.56 -8.82
N ASN A 115 -59.38 3.54 -9.51
CA ASN A 115 -57.92 3.63 -9.64
C ASN A 115 -57.34 4.42 -8.45
N ILE A 116 -56.99 3.69 -7.38
CA ILE A 116 -56.48 4.24 -6.11
C ILE A 116 -55.19 3.50 -5.78
N SER A 117 -54.11 4.24 -5.54
CA SER A 117 -52.78 3.66 -5.28
C SER A 117 -52.62 3.18 -3.83
N GLU A 118 -53.00 4.00 -2.86
CA GLU A 118 -52.90 3.69 -1.43
C GLU A 118 -54.25 3.89 -0.72
N ILE A 119 -54.60 2.95 0.17
CA ILE A 119 -55.84 2.95 0.95
C ILE A 119 -55.46 2.88 2.43
N TYR A 120 -55.99 3.80 3.24
CA TYR A 120 -55.77 3.86 4.69
C TYR A 120 -57.08 3.58 5.41
N LEU A 121 -57.09 2.63 6.34
CA LEU A 121 -58.27 2.16 7.06
C LEU A 121 -57.88 1.56 8.41
N TYR A 122 -58.86 1.25 9.27
CA TYR A 122 -58.59 0.61 10.56
C TYR A 122 -58.15 -0.84 10.39
N SER A 123 -59.05 -1.70 9.93
CA SER A 123 -58.82 -3.12 9.69
C SER A 123 -59.69 -3.65 8.55
N LEU A 124 -59.41 -4.87 8.09
CA LEU A 124 -60.15 -5.56 7.03
C LEU A 124 -59.83 -7.06 7.06
N PHE A 125 -60.75 -7.88 6.54
CA PHE A 125 -60.51 -9.30 6.34
C PHE A 125 -59.36 -9.59 5.36
N ASP A 126 -58.61 -10.66 5.62
CA ASP A 126 -57.44 -11.10 4.82
C ASP A 126 -57.74 -11.20 3.32
N PHE A 127 -58.85 -11.83 2.93
CA PHE A 127 -59.21 -11.99 1.52
C PHE A 127 -59.46 -10.65 0.81
N MET A 128 -59.91 -9.61 1.54
CA MET A 128 -60.08 -8.26 0.98
C MET A 128 -58.71 -7.63 0.74
N PHE A 129 -57.82 -7.76 1.72
CA PHE A 129 -56.45 -7.27 1.64
C PHE A 129 -55.70 -7.89 0.46
N GLU A 130 -55.79 -9.22 0.29
CA GLU A 130 -55.19 -9.95 -0.82
C GLU A 130 -55.70 -9.45 -2.18
N LYS A 131 -57.02 -9.31 -2.33
CA LYS A 131 -57.63 -8.81 -3.57
C LYS A 131 -57.20 -7.39 -3.92
N LEU A 132 -57.09 -6.50 -2.93
CA LEU A 132 -56.63 -5.13 -3.16
C LEU A 132 -55.15 -5.12 -3.61
N ASN A 133 -54.30 -5.89 -2.93
CA ASN A 133 -52.89 -6.02 -3.31
C ASN A 133 -52.68 -6.61 -4.69
N ALA A 134 -53.48 -7.61 -5.08
CA ALA A 134 -53.43 -8.21 -6.41
C ALA A 134 -53.70 -7.18 -7.53
N LYS A 135 -54.41 -6.07 -7.21
CA LYS A 135 -54.64 -4.93 -8.11
C LYS A 135 -53.63 -3.80 -7.92
N ASN A 136 -52.48 -4.08 -7.32
CA ASN A 136 -51.42 -3.11 -7.01
C ASN A 136 -51.88 -1.94 -6.11
N LYS A 137 -52.85 -2.19 -5.24
CA LYS A 137 -53.33 -1.21 -4.25
C LYS A 137 -52.67 -1.50 -2.92
N LYS A 138 -51.92 -0.55 -2.39
CA LYS A 138 -51.27 -0.68 -1.09
C LYS A 138 -52.27 -0.34 0.02
N VAL A 139 -52.44 -1.24 0.99
CA VAL A 139 -53.43 -1.09 2.06
C VAL A 139 -52.74 -0.91 3.40
N ILE A 140 -52.99 0.22 4.07
CA ILE A 140 -52.37 0.59 5.34
C ILE A 140 -53.44 0.51 6.43
N THR A 141 -53.22 -0.38 7.39
CA THR A 141 -54.13 -0.67 8.51
C THR A 141 -53.67 0.07 9.76
N LYS A 142 -54.60 0.58 10.56
CA LYS A 142 -54.32 1.23 11.85
C LYS A 142 -54.50 0.29 13.05
N GLU A 143 -55.24 -0.81 12.90
CA GLU A 143 -55.48 -1.76 14.00
C GLU A 143 -54.16 -2.40 14.46
N GLU A 144 -53.86 -2.24 15.75
CA GLU A 144 -52.69 -2.80 16.41
C GLU A 144 -52.96 -4.21 16.92
N ILE A 145 -51.97 -5.08 16.81
CA ILE A 145 -52.00 -6.45 17.31
C ILE A 145 -51.62 -6.42 18.81
N LEU A 146 -52.60 -6.64 19.69
CA LEU A 146 -52.49 -6.40 21.15
C LEU A 146 -51.58 -7.38 21.93
N CYS A 147 -50.99 -8.38 21.28
CA CYS A 147 -50.03 -9.32 21.88
C CYS A 147 -48.92 -9.62 20.88
N LEU A 148 -47.72 -9.10 21.12
CA LEU A 148 -46.56 -9.33 20.25
C LEU A 148 -45.62 -10.36 20.89
N SER A 149 -45.21 -11.34 20.10
CA SER A 149 -44.03 -12.14 20.44
C SER A 149 -42.80 -11.24 20.40
N LYS A 150 -41.72 -11.68 21.06
CA LYS A 150 -40.42 -11.00 20.98
C LYS A 150 -39.94 -10.86 19.52
N PHE A 151 -40.32 -11.79 18.65
CA PHE A 151 -39.96 -11.78 17.23
C PHE A 151 -40.65 -10.64 16.50
N ARG A 152 -41.95 -10.45 16.76
CA ARG A 152 -42.73 -9.36 16.18
C ARG A 152 -42.31 -8.00 16.74
N GLU A 153 -42.00 -7.93 18.03
CA GLU A 153 -41.48 -6.71 18.66
C GLU A 153 -40.16 -6.26 18.03
N GLU A 154 -39.18 -7.17 17.90
CA GLU A 154 -37.88 -6.90 17.27
C GLU A 154 -38.02 -6.36 15.83
N ASN A 155 -39.06 -6.79 15.14
CA ASN A 155 -39.31 -6.46 13.74
C ASN A 155 -40.38 -5.38 13.52
N ALA A 156 -40.85 -4.71 14.57
CA ALA A 156 -41.90 -3.69 14.53
C ALA A 156 -43.15 -4.14 13.77
N MET A 157 -43.55 -5.40 13.95
CA MET A 157 -44.71 -6.02 13.29
C MET A 157 -46.00 -5.75 14.08
N THR A 158 -46.32 -4.47 14.30
CA THR A 158 -47.46 -4.04 15.15
C THR A 158 -48.80 -4.09 14.44
N THR A 159 -48.84 -3.91 13.12
CA THR A 159 -50.06 -4.02 12.30
C THR A 159 -49.90 -5.04 11.18
N TYR A 160 -51.00 -5.52 10.61
CA TYR A 160 -50.97 -6.43 9.46
C TYR A 160 -50.22 -5.82 8.26
N SER A 161 -50.42 -4.53 8.00
CA SER A 161 -49.71 -3.84 6.92
C SER A 161 -48.19 -3.76 7.13
N ASN A 162 -47.70 -3.70 8.38
CA ASN A 162 -46.27 -3.77 8.69
C ASN A 162 -45.69 -5.13 8.31
N ILE A 163 -46.39 -6.22 8.62
CA ILE A 163 -45.97 -7.60 8.29
C ILE A 163 -45.83 -7.75 6.78
N VAL A 164 -46.82 -7.27 6.02
CA VAL A 164 -46.87 -7.44 4.56
C VAL A 164 -45.81 -6.62 3.84
N TYR A 165 -45.58 -5.38 4.27
CA TYR A 165 -44.71 -4.44 3.56
C TYR A 165 -43.34 -4.21 4.17
N SER A 166 -42.99 -4.88 5.28
CA SER A 166 -41.65 -4.79 5.82
C SER A 166 -40.60 -5.22 4.79
N LYS A 167 -39.52 -4.44 4.71
CA LYS A 167 -38.37 -4.70 3.83
C LYS A 167 -37.25 -5.43 4.56
N ASP A 168 -37.26 -5.37 5.89
CA ASP A 168 -36.17 -5.80 6.74
C ASP A 168 -36.69 -6.80 7.76
N LEU A 169 -35.91 -7.86 7.96
CA LEU A 169 -36.14 -8.88 8.97
C LEU A 169 -34.88 -9.00 9.82
N VAL A 170 -35.02 -8.92 11.13
CA VAL A 170 -33.94 -9.03 12.12
C VAL A 170 -34.19 -10.27 12.98
N ILE A 171 -33.13 -11.01 13.23
CA ILE A 171 -33.09 -12.13 14.19
C ILE A 171 -31.84 -11.95 15.05
N SER A 172 -32.01 -11.52 16.31
CA SER A 172 -30.89 -11.32 17.25
C SER A 172 -30.80 -12.34 18.37
N TYR A 173 -31.71 -13.30 18.43
CA TYR A 173 -31.74 -14.34 19.46
C TYR A 173 -32.30 -15.66 18.89
N LYS A 174 -32.25 -16.71 19.71
CA LYS A 174 -32.80 -18.02 19.35
C LYS A 174 -34.33 -17.99 19.34
N LEU A 175 -34.95 -18.36 18.23
CA LEU A 175 -36.40 -18.43 18.09
C LEU A 175 -36.95 -19.72 18.71
N ASN A 176 -38.06 -19.61 19.44
CA ASN A 176 -38.81 -20.77 19.91
C ASN A 176 -39.71 -21.35 18.80
N LYS A 177 -40.43 -22.45 19.07
CA LYS A 177 -41.30 -23.11 18.07
C LYS A 177 -42.42 -22.22 17.54
N GLU A 178 -43.02 -21.38 18.39
CA GLU A 178 -44.08 -20.46 17.99
C GLU A 178 -43.53 -19.38 17.07
N GLU A 179 -42.40 -18.76 17.44
CA GLU A 179 -41.72 -17.73 16.64
C GLU A 179 -41.19 -18.28 15.31
N LEU A 180 -40.78 -19.55 15.24
CA LEU A 180 -40.44 -20.22 13.99
C LEU A 180 -41.65 -20.40 13.05
N ASN A 181 -42.85 -20.58 13.61
CA ASN A 181 -44.08 -20.58 12.82
C ASN A 181 -44.44 -19.16 12.36
N GLU A 182 -44.26 -18.15 13.21
CA GLU A 182 -44.45 -16.76 12.83
C GLU A 182 -43.51 -16.32 11.71
N LEU A 183 -42.25 -16.77 11.73
CA LEU A 183 -41.30 -16.59 10.64
C LEU A 183 -41.83 -17.20 9.34
N ASP A 184 -42.39 -18.41 9.38
CA ASP A 184 -42.99 -19.07 8.22
C ASP A 184 -44.17 -18.25 7.67
N SER A 185 -45.10 -17.86 8.55
CA SER A 185 -46.26 -17.02 8.21
C SER A 185 -45.85 -15.67 7.63
N PHE A 186 -44.83 -15.01 8.19
CA PHE A 186 -44.28 -13.77 7.68
C PHE A 186 -43.81 -13.93 6.23
N PHE A 187 -43.05 -14.98 5.91
CA PHE A 187 -42.64 -15.23 4.52
C PHE A 187 -43.82 -15.55 3.61
N GLY A 188 -44.89 -16.16 4.13
CA GLY A 188 -46.12 -16.41 3.38
C GLY A 188 -46.79 -15.14 2.88
N VAL A 189 -46.96 -14.15 3.77
CA VAL A 189 -47.75 -12.94 3.47
C VAL A 189 -46.90 -11.75 3.00
N ASN A 190 -45.61 -11.71 3.32
CA ASN A 190 -44.78 -10.54 3.04
C ASN A 190 -44.49 -10.38 1.53
N LEU A 191 -44.67 -9.16 1.02
CA LEU A 191 -44.50 -8.83 -0.40
C LEU A 191 -43.26 -7.98 -0.71
N LYS A 192 -42.54 -7.46 0.31
CA LYS A 192 -41.51 -6.42 0.14
C LYS A 192 -40.15 -6.74 0.78
N LEU A 193 -40.00 -7.89 1.42
CA LEU A 193 -38.77 -8.32 2.07
C LEU A 193 -37.59 -8.26 1.10
N LYS A 194 -36.53 -7.58 1.52
CA LYS A 194 -35.27 -7.48 0.78
C LYS A 194 -34.04 -7.80 1.62
N ASN A 195 -34.09 -7.56 2.93
CA ASN A 195 -32.92 -7.75 3.79
C ASN A 195 -33.27 -8.65 4.98
N ILE A 196 -32.37 -9.59 5.26
CA ILE A 196 -32.41 -10.44 6.45
C ILE A 196 -31.13 -10.18 7.23
N HIS A 197 -31.27 -9.80 8.49
CA HIS A 197 -30.22 -9.39 9.40
C HIS A 197 -30.10 -10.42 10.52
N LEU A 198 -29.05 -11.23 10.48
CA LEU A 198 -28.80 -12.29 11.45
C LEU A 198 -27.71 -11.84 12.42
N ALA A 199 -28.11 -11.38 13.60
CA ALA A 199 -27.21 -11.12 14.72
C ALA A 199 -27.03 -12.37 15.61
N TYR A 200 -28.03 -13.25 15.61
CA TYR A 200 -27.93 -14.63 16.08
C TYR A 200 -28.21 -15.58 14.93
N TYR A 201 -27.54 -16.72 14.93
CA TYR A 201 -27.77 -17.79 13.96
C TYR A 201 -27.27 -19.11 14.54
N ASP A 202 -27.95 -20.19 14.16
CA ASP A 202 -27.56 -21.57 14.34
C ASP A 202 -28.04 -22.38 13.14
N ASP A 203 -27.74 -23.67 13.12
CA ASP A 203 -28.09 -24.57 12.02
C ASP A 203 -29.61 -24.61 11.77
N GLU A 204 -30.42 -24.50 12.82
CA GLU A 204 -31.88 -24.52 12.76
C GLU A 204 -32.43 -23.26 12.08
N ILE A 205 -32.00 -22.07 12.51
CA ILE A 205 -32.45 -20.79 11.93
C ILE A 205 -32.03 -20.69 10.46
N LEU A 206 -30.77 -21.02 10.16
CA LEU A 206 -30.26 -20.92 8.79
C LEU A 206 -31.01 -21.89 7.87
N SER A 207 -31.22 -23.14 8.31
CA SER A 207 -32.00 -24.12 7.56
C SER A 207 -33.44 -23.67 7.36
N LYS A 208 -34.09 -23.12 8.40
CA LYS A 208 -35.46 -22.61 8.31
C LYS A 208 -35.56 -21.44 7.32
N ILE A 209 -34.62 -20.50 7.33
CA ILE A 209 -34.58 -19.36 6.39
C ILE A 209 -34.52 -19.85 4.94
N PHE A 210 -33.59 -20.77 4.62
CA PHE A 210 -33.50 -21.31 3.26
C PHE A 210 -34.76 -22.11 2.88
N HIS A 211 -35.33 -22.86 3.83
CA HIS A 211 -36.58 -23.57 3.62
C HIS A 211 -37.72 -22.62 3.25
N VAL A 212 -37.95 -21.54 4.02
CA VAL A 212 -39.06 -20.60 3.75
C VAL A 212 -38.81 -19.76 2.49
N ILE A 213 -37.56 -19.39 2.19
CA ILE A 213 -37.20 -18.72 0.92
C ILE A 213 -37.56 -19.62 -0.27
N LYS A 214 -37.26 -20.92 -0.17
CA LYS A 214 -37.59 -21.92 -1.20
C LYS A 214 -39.10 -22.13 -1.31
N LYS A 215 -39.77 -22.36 -0.18
CA LYS A 215 -41.23 -22.60 -0.08
C LYS A 215 -42.05 -21.47 -0.69
N TYR A 216 -41.67 -20.22 -0.44
CA TYR A 216 -42.39 -19.03 -0.91
C TYR A 216 -41.74 -18.33 -2.11
N HIS A 217 -40.80 -19.01 -2.78
CA HIS A 217 -40.13 -18.52 -3.99
C HIS A 217 -39.60 -17.08 -3.92
N LYS A 218 -39.10 -16.65 -2.76
CA LYS A 218 -38.60 -15.28 -2.59
C LYS A 218 -37.33 -15.05 -3.39
N LYS A 219 -37.20 -13.86 -3.99
CA LYS A 219 -36.10 -13.45 -4.86
C LYS A 219 -35.48 -12.14 -4.40
N ASP A 220 -34.25 -11.87 -4.84
CA ASP A 220 -33.53 -10.62 -4.61
C ASP A 220 -33.35 -10.28 -3.11
N ILE A 221 -33.09 -11.32 -2.29
CA ILE A 221 -32.87 -11.20 -0.84
C ILE A 221 -31.38 -11.00 -0.53
N ASN A 222 -31.07 -10.04 0.33
CA ASN A 222 -29.76 -9.85 0.94
C ASN A 222 -29.74 -10.40 2.37
N ILE A 223 -28.97 -11.45 2.62
CA ILE A 223 -28.75 -12.01 3.96
C ILE A 223 -27.43 -11.46 4.50
N LYS A 224 -27.50 -10.72 5.61
CA LYS A 224 -26.37 -10.15 6.33
C LYS A 224 -26.18 -10.89 7.65
N ILE A 225 -25.07 -11.59 7.77
CA ILE A 225 -24.71 -12.35 8.97
C ILE A 225 -23.69 -11.52 9.76
N TYR A 226 -24.07 -11.09 10.96
CA TYR A 226 -23.21 -10.33 11.85
C TYR A 226 -22.48 -11.28 12.79
N TYR A 227 -21.16 -11.36 12.63
CA TYR A 227 -20.35 -12.31 13.38
C TYR A 227 -19.89 -11.72 14.72
N ASN A 228 -20.24 -12.39 15.82
CA ASN A 228 -19.91 -11.95 17.18
C ASN A 228 -19.14 -12.99 18.03
N SER A 229 -18.76 -14.15 17.48
CA SER A 229 -18.06 -15.22 18.23
C SER A 229 -16.53 -15.17 18.06
N ASN A 230 -15.81 -16.08 18.74
CA ASN A 230 -14.35 -16.19 18.69
C ASN A 230 -13.84 -17.32 17.75
N GLU A 231 -14.73 -18.16 17.21
CA GLU A 231 -14.39 -19.34 16.38
C GLU A 231 -14.65 -19.13 14.88
N SER A 232 -13.81 -19.71 14.02
CA SER A 232 -13.90 -19.50 12.57
C SER A 232 -15.15 -20.15 11.96
N ILE A 233 -16.19 -19.36 11.73
CA ILE A 233 -17.43 -19.79 11.06
C ILE A 233 -17.29 -19.94 9.53
N VAL A 234 -16.17 -19.49 8.96
CA VAL A 234 -15.96 -19.49 7.49
C VAL A 234 -16.24 -20.86 6.85
N PRO A 235 -15.74 -22.00 7.39
CA PRO A 235 -16.02 -23.32 6.81
C PRO A 235 -17.52 -23.67 6.80
N PHE A 236 -18.26 -23.26 7.82
CA PHE A 236 -19.69 -23.53 7.93
C PHE A 236 -20.51 -22.67 6.95
N ILE A 237 -20.19 -21.38 6.82
CA ILE A 237 -20.86 -20.50 5.84
C ILE A 237 -20.53 -20.94 4.41
N ASP A 238 -19.29 -21.35 4.14
CA ASP A 238 -18.90 -21.85 2.83
C ASP A 238 -19.61 -23.17 2.50
N LYS A 239 -19.73 -24.08 3.48
CA LYS A 239 -20.54 -25.29 3.36
C LYS A 239 -22.01 -24.96 3.06
N LEU A 240 -22.63 -24.07 3.82
CA LEU A 240 -24.01 -23.62 3.59
C LEU A 240 -24.22 -23.02 2.20
N LYS A 241 -23.25 -22.23 1.71
CA LYS A 241 -23.29 -21.65 0.37
C LYS A 241 -23.20 -22.72 -0.71
N GLU A 242 -22.38 -23.75 -0.51
CA GLU A 242 -22.25 -24.84 -1.46
C GLU A 242 -23.51 -25.72 -1.45
N ASP A 243 -24.02 -26.08 -0.27
CA ASP A 243 -25.25 -26.88 -0.10
C ASP A 243 -26.48 -26.20 -0.73
N ASN A 244 -26.50 -24.86 -0.83
CA ASN A 244 -27.62 -24.07 -1.36
C ASN A 244 -27.31 -23.31 -2.67
N LYS A 245 -26.22 -23.66 -3.36
CA LYS A 245 -25.69 -22.92 -4.52
C LYS A 245 -26.70 -22.68 -5.64
N GLU A 246 -27.48 -23.71 -5.97
CA GLU A 246 -28.54 -23.66 -6.99
C GLU A 246 -29.61 -22.61 -6.65
N ILE A 247 -30.09 -22.60 -5.41
CA ILE A 247 -31.13 -21.67 -4.94
C ILE A 247 -30.55 -20.25 -4.90
N ILE A 248 -29.33 -20.09 -4.39
CA ILE A 248 -28.65 -18.80 -4.29
C ILE A 248 -28.54 -18.13 -5.66
N LYS A 249 -28.12 -18.89 -6.68
CA LYS A 249 -27.96 -18.39 -8.05
C LYS A 249 -29.32 -18.12 -8.71
N LYS A 250 -30.26 -19.06 -8.63
CA LYS A 250 -31.58 -18.96 -9.27
C LYS A 250 -32.43 -17.82 -8.70
N ASN A 251 -32.38 -17.60 -7.38
CA ASN A 251 -33.21 -16.60 -6.69
C ASN A 251 -32.47 -15.28 -6.41
N LYS A 252 -31.24 -15.11 -6.92
CA LYS A 252 -30.40 -13.92 -6.71
C LYS A 252 -30.23 -13.55 -5.23
N ILE A 253 -29.91 -14.55 -4.40
CA ILE A 253 -29.69 -14.35 -2.97
C ILE A 253 -28.25 -13.91 -2.77
N ASN A 254 -28.05 -12.80 -2.04
CA ASN A 254 -26.74 -12.27 -1.71
C ASN A 254 -26.43 -12.50 -0.24
N ILE A 255 -25.36 -13.23 0.07
CA ILE A 255 -24.98 -13.55 1.45
C ILE A 255 -23.68 -12.83 1.80
N LYS A 256 -23.75 -11.88 2.73
CA LYS A 256 -22.60 -11.11 3.21
C LYS A 256 -22.35 -11.37 4.69
N VAL A 257 -21.09 -11.67 5.02
CA VAL A 257 -20.65 -11.85 6.39
C VAL A 257 -19.96 -10.57 6.87
N HIS A 258 -20.51 -9.96 7.91
CA HIS A 258 -19.97 -8.76 8.53
C HIS A 258 -19.11 -9.16 9.74
N TYR A 259 -17.80 -9.27 9.51
CA TYR A 259 -16.83 -9.56 10.56
C TYR A 259 -16.57 -8.35 11.47
N ASN A 260 -16.55 -8.57 12.78
CA ASN A 260 -16.11 -7.59 13.76
C ASN A 260 -14.64 -7.16 13.50
N LYS A 261 -14.29 -5.91 13.84
CA LYS A 261 -12.93 -5.33 13.79
C LYS A 261 -11.88 -6.25 14.42
N LYS A 262 -12.19 -6.93 15.55
CA LYS A 262 -11.27 -7.86 16.23
C LYS A 262 -10.86 -9.04 15.34
N TYR A 263 -11.80 -9.62 14.62
CA TYR A 263 -11.54 -10.72 13.68
C TYR A 263 -10.72 -10.26 12.47
N LYS A 264 -11.10 -9.11 11.89
CA LYS A 264 -10.35 -8.52 10.76
C LYS A 264 -8.89 -8.27 11.11
N LYS A 265 -8.60 -7.79 12.32
CA LYS A 265 -7.22 -7.57 12.80
C LYS A 265 -6.46 -8.89 13.00
N ARG A 266 -7.10 -9.91 13.56
CA ARG A 266 -6.45 -11.22 13.84
C ARG A 266 -6.10 -12.00 12.56
N TYR A 267 -6.91 -11.87 11.51
CA TYR A 267 -6.74 -12.66 10.27
C TYR A 267 -6.33 -11.82 9.05
N PHE A 268 -5.83 -10.60 9.24
CA PHE A 268 -5.42 -9.70 8.16
C PHE A 268 -4.43 -10.35 7.19
N VAL A 269 -3.44 -11.09 7.71
CA VAL A 269 -2.41 -11.77 6.89
C VAL A 269 -3.02 -12.82 5.96
N LYS A 270 -4.08 -13.52 6.40
CA LYS A 270 -4.79 -14.51 5.54
C LYS A 270 -5.61 -13.85 4.43
N GLN A 271 -5.90 -12.55 4.53
CA GLN A 271 -6.64 -11.79 3.53
C GLN A 271 -5.72 -11.11 2.49
N LEU A 272 -4.40 -11.12 2.70
CA LEU A 272 -3.47 -10.61 1.70
C LEU A 272 -3.58 -11.44 0.41
N ASN A 273 -3.92 -10.78 -0.69
CA ASN A 273 -4.04 -11.44 -1.98
C ASN A 273 -2.67 -11.96 -2.41
N ILE A 274 -2.56 -13.27 -2.64
CA ILE A 274 -1.32 -13.93 -3.10
C ILE A 274 -0.76 -13.24 -4.34
N ASN A 275 -1.60 -12.69 -5.21
CA ASN A 275 -1.16 -11.96 -6.41
C ASN A 275 -0.46 -10.62 -6.06
N ILE A 276 -0.86 -9.95 -4.99
CA ILE A 276 -0.18 -8.74 -4.49
C ILE A 276 1.21 -9.10 -3.97
N ILE A 277 1.33 -10.19 -3.21
CA ILE A 277 2.61 -10.67 -2.68
C ILE A 277 3.55 -11.04 -3.84
N LYS A 278 3.06 -11.80 -4.84
CA LYS A 278 3.83 -12.15 -6.04
C LYS A 278 4.29 -10.91 -6.80
N GLY A 279 3.42 -9.92 -6.97
CA GLY A 279 3.77 -8.66 -7.63
C GLY A 279 4.87 -7.88 -6.88
N ALA A 280 4.77 -7.78 -5.55
CA ALA A 280 5.80 -7.14 -4.74
C ALA A 280 7.16 -7.86 -4.82
N LEU A 281 7.15 -9.20 -4.85
CA LEU A 281 8.37 -10.01 -4.93
C LEU A 281 9.06 -9.84 -6.29
N LEU A 282 8.30 -9.80 -7.39
CA LEU A 282 8.83 -9.50 -8.72
C LEU A 282 9.44 -8.10 -8.80
N PHE A 283 8.80 -7.11 -8.17
CA PHE A 283 9.34 -5.75 -8.11
C PHE A 283 10.70 -5.71 -7.37
N ILE A 284 10.81 -6.40 -6.24
CA ILE A 284 12.07 -6.51 -5.49
C ILE A 284 13.17 -7.14 -6.36
N ILE A 285 12.88 -8.26 -7.03
CA ILE A 285 13.84 -8.92 -7.93
C ILE A 285 14.30 -7.96 -9.03
N PHE A 286 13.36 -7.24 -9.66
CA PHE A 286 13.68 -6.27 -10.71
C PHE A 286 14.60 -5.14 -10.20
N THR A 287 14.31 -4.57 -9.04
CA THR A 287 15.17 -3.52 -8.44
C THR A 287 16.57 -4.04 -8.10
N CYS A 288 16.68 -5.26 -7.56
CA CYS A 288 17.97 -5.90 -7.30
C CYS A 288 18.77 -6.13 -8.58
N SER A 289 18.13 -6.58 -9.66
CA SER A 289 18.79 -6.78 -10.96
C SER A 289 19.36 -5.47 -11.52
N ILE A 290 18.62 -4.36 -11.44
CA ILE A 290 19.12 -3.04 -11.89
C ILE A 290 20.36 -2.62 -11.10
N ILE A 291 20.32 -2.77 -9.77
CA ILE A 291 21.46 -2.42 -8.91
C ILE A 291 22.69 -3.25 -9.28
N LEU A 292 22.53 -4.58 -9.46
CA LEU A 292 23.63 -5.47 -9.84
C LEU A 292 24.21 -5.11 -11.22
N ILE A 293 23.38 -4.77 -12.20
CA ILE A 293 23.84 -4.33 -13.53
C ILE A 293 24.64 -3.03 -13.42
N HIS A 294 24.12 -2.05 -12.65
CA HIS A 294 24.79 -0.77 -12.46
C HIS A 294 26.14 -0.93 -11.74
N THR A 295 26.21 -1.72 -10.68
CA THR A 295 27.47 -1.97 -9.95
C THR A 295 28.47 -2.72 -10.81
N HIS A 296 28.03 -3.72 -11.58
CA HIS A 296 28.88 -4.44 -12.53
C HIS A 296 29.43 -3.52 -13.62
N TYR A 297 28.59 -2.66 -14.20
CA TYR A 297 29.02 -1.67 -15.19
C TYR A 297 30.04 -0.68 -14.61
N LYS A 298 29.79 -0.14 -13.41
CA LYS A 298 30.71 0.78 -12.73
C LYS A 298 32.08 0.14 -12.48
N TRP A 299 32.09 -1.11 -12.04
CA TRP A 299 33.31 -1.83 -11.71
C TRP A 299 34.14 -2.16 -12.97
N THR A 300 33.50 -2.69 -14.01
CA THR A 300 34.16 -2.99 -15.30
C THR A 300 34.69 -1.74 -16.00
N ASN A 301 33.94 -0.63 -15.96
CA ASN A 301 34.41 0.64 -16.54
C ASN A 301 35.61 1.20 -15.76
N SER A 302 35.57 1.14 -14.42
CA SER A 302 36.70 1.56 -13.57
C SER A 302 37.97 0.77 -13.88
N GLN A 303 37.83 -0.52 -14.16
CA GLN A 303 38.96 -1.42 -14.47
C GLN A 303 39.61 -1.02 -15.79
N LYS A 304 38.80 -0.93 -16.85
CA LYS A 304 39.27 -0.53 -18.18
C LYS A 304 39.95 0.84 -18.15
N ASN A 305 39.39 1.79 -17.40
CA ASN A 305 39.99 3.11 -17.24
C ASN A 305 41.34 3.03 -16.53
N ALA A 306 41.46 2.28 -15.43
CA ALA A 306 42.73 2.13 -14.71
C ALA A 306 43.81 1.46 -15.58
N GLU A 307 43.46 0.43 -16.35
CA GLU A 307 44.34 -0.23 -17.32
C GLU A 307 44.80 0.72 -18.43
N ASP A 308 43.86 1.46 -19.05
CA ASP A 308 44.16 2.41 -20.12
C ASP A 308 45.04 3.57 -19.63
N ILE A 309 44.76 4.11 -18.44
CA ILE A 309 45.59 5.14 -17.80
C ILE A 309 47.01 4.62 -17.60
N THR A 310 47.15 3.45 -16.99
CA THR A 310 48.46 2.83 -16.71
C THR A 310 49.24 2.61 -18.00
N LYS A 311 48.59 2.05 -19.03
CA LYS A 311 49.20 1.81 -20.34
C LYS A 311 49.66 3.10 -21.00
N LYS A 312 48.84 4.16 -20.99
CA LYS A 312 49.18 5.47 -21.59
C LYS A 312 50.35 6.14 -20.86
N ILE A 313 50.33 6.13 -19.53
CA ILE A 313 51.38 6.72 -18.70
C ILE A 313 52.71 5.96 -18.88
N ASN A 314 52.68 4.62 -18.88
CA ASN A 314 53.87 3.81 -19.12
C ASN A 314 54.44 3.98 -20.53
N ALA A 315 53.60 3.97 -21.56
CA ALA A 315 54.03 4.24 -22.93
C ALA A 315 54.66 5.65 -23.08
N LYS A 316 54.08 6.67 -22.42
CA LYS A 316 54.65 8.02 -22.41
C LYS A 316 56.00 8.05 -21.68
N LYS A 317 56.12 7.42 -20.52
CA LYS A 317 57.39 7.26 -19.79
C LYS A 317 58.45 6.62 -20.68
N GLU A 318 58.15 5.47 -21.27
CA GLU A 318 59.06 4.72 -22.14
C GLU A 318 59.49 5.55 -23.36
N SER A 319 58.56 6.29 -23.98
CA SER A 319 58.87 7.17 -25.12
C SER A 319 59.85 8.31 -24.78
N ILE A 320 59.87 8.75 -23.51
CA ILE A 320 60.76 9.83 -23.05
C ILE A 320 62.11 9.28 -22.60
N LEU A 321 62.10 8.16 -21.86
CA LEU A 321 63.32 7.56 -21.34
C LEU A 321 64.14 6.88 -22.46
N GLY A 322 63.45 6.19 -23.37
CA GLY A 322 64.07 5.31 -24.36
C GLY A 322 64.65 4.05 -23.69
N ILE A 323 65.71 3.49 -24.30
CA ILE A 323 66.46 2.38 -23.69
C ILE A 323 67.22 2.91 -22.48
N VAL A 324 66.96 2.31 -21.31
CA VAL A 324 67.65 2.59 -20.06
C VAL A 324 68.49 1.38 -19.69
N ASP A 325 69.80 1.59 -19.66
CA ASP A 325 70.77 0.68 -19.03
C ASP A 325 70.77 0.93 -17.52
N TYR A 326 70.13 0.04 -16.77
CA TYR A 326 69.99 0.12 -15.32
C TYR A 326 71.27 -0.28 -14.58
N ASP A 327 72.17 -1.04 -15.21
CA ASP A 327 73.45 -1.44 -14.62
C ASP A 327 74.40 -0.24 -14.56
N LYS A 328 74.39 0.61 -15.60
CA LYS A 328 75.08 1.92 -15.57
C LYS A 328 74.53 2.89 -14.52
N LEU A 329 73.23 2.83 -14.22
CA LEU A 329 72.64 3.62 -13.13
C LEU A 329 72.98 3.05 -11.76
N ALA A 330 73.17 1.73 -11.65
CA ALA A 330 73.45 1.03 -10.40
C ALA A 330 74.89 1.22 -9.92
N ASN A 331 75.85 1.20 -10.83
CA ASN A 331 77.26 1.10 -10.45
C ASN A 331 77.91 2.43 -10.05
N GLN A 332 77.21 3.58 -10.12
CA GLN A 332 77.72 4.94 -9.78
C GLN A 332 79.17 5.25 -10.27
N GLU A 333 79.70 4.49 -11.22
CA GLU A 333 81.08 4.60 -11.68
C GLU A 333 81.13 5.42 -12.99
N LYS A 334 81.67 6.63 -12.84
CA LYS A 334 82.43 7.42 -13.82
C LYS A 334 81.77 7.97 -15.10
N ASP A 335 80.45 7.93 -15.29
CA ASP A 335 79.81 8.73 -16.36
C ASP A 335 78.66 9.62 -15.85
N SER A 336 79.03 10.75 -15.23
CA SER A 336 78.08 11.78 -14.75
C SER A 336 77.09 12.19 -15.85
N THR A 337 77.52 12.21 -17.11
CA THR A 337 76.71 12.58 -18.27
C THR A 337 75.53 11.65 -18.49
N TYR A 338 75.70 10.34 -18.29
CA TYR A 338 74.62 9.36 -18.48
C TYR A 338 73.57 9.47 -17.37
N ILE A 339 74.03 9.62 -16.11
CA ILE A 339 73.17 9.81 -14.94
C ILE A 339 72.38 11.13 -15.05
N ASP A 340 73.06 12.22 -15.41
CA ASP A 340 72.44 13.53 -15.61
C ASP A 340 71.40 13.50 -16.74
N ASN A 341 71.72 12.82 -17.85
CA ASN A 341 70.77 12.65 -18.95
C ASN A 341 69.54 11.82 -18.54
N TYR A 342 69.74 10.75 -17.74
CA TYR A 342 68.63 9.98 -17.19
C TYR A 342 67.72 10.86 -16.34
N PHE A 343 68.26 11.59 -15.35
CA PHE A 343 67.45 12.46 -14.50
C PHE A 343 66.82 13.61 -15.27
N LYS A 344 67.48 14.16 -16.29
CA LYS A 344 66.89 15.16 -17.19
C LYS A 344 65.67 14.61 -17.94
N LYS A 345 65.78 13.41 -18.51
CA LYS A 345 64.66 12.74 -19.18
C LYS A 345 63.56 12.37 -18.19
N PHE A 346 63.93 11.89 -17.01
CA PHE A 346 62.96 11.48 -15.98
C PHE A 346 62.23 12.69 -15.38
N ASN A 347 62.90 13.82 -15.18
CA ASN A 347 62.28 15.09 -14.81
C ASN A 347 61.30 15.58 -15.90
N LYS A 348 61.60 15.32 -17.19
CA LYS A 348 60.64 15.56 -18.28
C LYS A 348 59.41 14.64 -18.16
N VAL A 349 59.58 13.35 -17.81
CA VAL A 349 58.43 12.47 -17.49
C VAL A 349 57.60 13.08 -16.37
N PHE A 350 58.23 13.50 -15.27
CA PHE A 350 57.54 14.14 -14.14
C PHE A 350 56.80 15.43 -14.52
N SER A 351 57.41 16.25 -15.37
CA SER A 351 56.80 17.47 -15.88
C SER A 351 55.53 17.17 -16.68
N GLU A 352 55.54 16.12 -17.51
CA GLU A 352 54.35 15.67 -18.24
C GLU A 352 53.28 15.09 -17.30
N LEU A 353 53.68 14.30 -16.29
CA LEU A 353 52.77 13.76 -15.28
C LEU A 353 52.12 14.88 -14.45
N LYS A 354 52.87 15.90 -14.05
CA LYS A 354 52.35 17.05 -13.28
C LYS A 354 51.38 17.93 -14.07
N LYS A 355 51.45 17.94 -15.41
CA LYS A 355 50.43 18.57 -16.26
C LYS A 355 49.08 17.84 -16.17
N ILE A 356 49.12 16.52 -15.99
CA ILE A 356 47.93 15.68 -15.83
C ILE A 356 47.43 15.72 -14.39
N ASN A 357 48.32 15.47 -13.44
CA ASN A 357 48.03 15.46 -12.01
C ASN A 357 49.17 16.09 -11.22
N LYS A 358 48.92 17.31 -10.70
CA LYS A 358 49.87 18.09 -9.91
C LYS A 358 50.32 17.39 -8.62
N ASP A 359 49.56 16.40 -8.16
CA ASP A 359 49.79 15.67 -6.93
C ASP A 359 50.84 14.56 -7.10
N THR A 360 51.44 14.42 -8.28
CA THR A 360 52.50 13.43 -8.56
C THR A 360 53.79 13.78 -7.81
N VAL A 361 54.24 12.88 -6.93
CA VAL A 361 55.39 13.07 -6.03
C VAL A 361 56.55 12.13 -6.32
N ALA A 362 56.26 10.91 -6.79
CA ALA A 362 57.27 9.91 -7.08
C ALA A 362 56.78 8.93 -8.16
N TRP A 363 57.62 7.97 -8.51
CA TRP A 363 57.30 6.86 -9.39
C TRP A 363 57.88 5.59 -8.79
N ILE A 364 57.04 4.58 -8.55
CA ILE A 364 57.45 3.33 -7.92
C ILE A 364 57.46 2.19 -8.93
N LYS A 365 58.51 1.36 -8.86
CA LYS A 365 58.63 0.10 -9.58
C LYS A 365 59.09 -1.00 -8.62
N VAL A 366 58.42 -2.15 -8.64
CA VAL A 366 58.84 -3.34 -7.89
C VAL A 366 59.18 -4.44 -8.89
N ASN A 367 60.41 -4.93 -8.85
CA ASN A 367 60.90 -5.90 -9.82
C ASN A 367 60.07 -7.17 -9.88
N ASN A 368 59.86 -7.69 -11.09
CA ASN A 368 59.10 -8.91 -11.35
C ASN A 368 57.70 -8.91 -10.72
N THR A 369 57.06 -7.74 -10.75
CA THR A 369 55.64 -7.52 -10.45
C THR A 369 55.03 -6.60 -11.53
N LYS A 370 53.71 -6.37 -11.48
CA LYS A 370 53.05 -5.35 -12.32
C LYS A 370 53.10 -3.94 -11.69
N ILE A 371 53.83 -3.76 -10.59
CA ILE A 371 53.94 -2.47 -9.90
C ILE A 371 54.95 -1.62 -10.67
N ASP A 372 54.42 -0.70 -11.47
CA ASP A 372 55.15 0.32 -12.22
C ASP A 372 54.23 1.53 -12.43
N TYR A 373 54.15 2.39 -11.40
CA TYR A 373 53.11 3.42 -11.29
C TYR A 373 53.65 4.78 -10.82
N PRO A 374 53.07 5.90 -11.30
CA PRO A 374 53.24 7.20 -10.66
C PRO A 374 52.57 7.19 -9.28
N VAL A 375 53.27 7.74 -8.29
CA VAL A 375 52.82 7.89 -6.91
C VAL A 375 52.32 9.31 -6.72
N VAL A 376 51.09 9.45 -6.25
CA VAL A 376 50.47 10.74 -5.92
C VAL A 376 50.40 10.94 -4.41
N GLN A 377 50.21 12.17 -3.94
CA GLN A 377 49.99 12.46 -2.53
C GLN A 377 48.92 13.54 -2.35
N SER A 378 48.05 13.35 -1.37
CA SER A 378 47.02 14.33 -1.01
C SER A 378 47.20 14.82 0.44
N SER A 379 46.30 15.67 0.92
CA SER A 379 46.27 16.11 2.32
C SER A 379 45.80 15.04 3.31
N ASP A 380 45.32 13.90 2.81
CA ASP A 380 44.85 12.76 3.59
C ASP A 380 45.23 11.42 2.90
N ASN A 381 44.91 10.31 3.57
CA ASN A 381 45.08 8.94 3.06
C ASN A 381 43.80 8.34 2.44
N GLU A 382 42.77 9.16 2.17
CA GLU A 382 41.46 8.70 1.68
C GLU A 382 41.17 9.14 0.24
N TYR A 383 41.69 10.29 -0.19
CA TYR A 383 41.32 10.93 -1.45
C TYR A 383 41.57 10.04 -2.66
N TYR A 384 42.73 9.35 -2.70
CA TYR A 384 43.12 8.46 -3.79
C TYR A 384 42.72 7.00 -3.56
N LEU A 385 42.03 6.67 -2.47
CA LEU A 385 41.42 5.33 -2.31
C LEU A 385 40.34 5.08 -3.36
N ASN A 386 39.58 6.12 -3.75
CA ASN A 386 38.46 5.98 -4.68
C ASN A 386 38.60 6.88 -5.92
N ARG A 387 39.82 7.29 -6.25
CA ARG A 387 40.11 8.15 -7.42
C ARG A 387 41.30 7.65 -8.21
N ASP A 388 41.18 7.70 -9.53
CA ASP A 388 42.27 7.40 -10.44
C ASP A 388 43.28 8.56 -10.56
N PHE A 389 44.30 8.37 -11.40
CA PHE A 389 45.32 9.40 -11.67
C PHE A 389 44.74 10.71 -12.23
N TYR A 390 43.59 10.69 -12.92
CA TYR A 390 42.92 11.89 -13.41
C TYR A 390 42.00 12.54 -12.36
N LYS A 391 42.05 12.09 -11.11
CA LYS A 391 41.18 12.50 -9.99
C LYS A 391 39.71 12.16 -10.19
N LYS A 392 39.39 11.26 -11.13
CA LYS A 392 38.01 10.79 -11.38
C LYS A 392 37.68 9.61 -10.47
N SER A 393 36.41 9.46 -10.12
CA SER A 393 35.94 8.35 -9.29
C SER A 393 36.31 7.01 -9.93
N ASN A 394 37.06 6.18 -9.21
CA ASN A 394 37.49 4.87 -9.66
C ASN A 394 37.57 3.92 -8.45
N VAL A 395 36.90 2.77 -8.54
CA VAL A 395 36.85 1.79 -7.43
C VAL A 395 38.20 1.15 -7.11
N TYR A 396 39.18 1.24 -8.02
CA TYR A 396 40.54 0.74 -7.82
C TYR A 396 41.50 1.80 -7.27
N GLY A 397 41.02 3.04 -7.08
CA GLY A 397 41.83 4.15 -6.64
C GLY A 397 43.08 4.38 -7.49
N TRP A 398 44.14 4.83 -6.85
CA TRP A 398 45.47 4.96 -7.43
C TRP A 398 46.55 4.62 -6.40
N VAL A 399 47.82 4.56 -6.82
CA VAL A 399 48.96 4.38 -5.91
C VAL A 399 49.33 5.72 -5.27
N PHE A 400 49.33 5.82 -3.94
CA PHE A 400 49.56 7.08 -3.25
C PHE A 400 50.48 6.96 -2.02
N MET A 401 51.23 8.03 -1.76
CA MET A 401 52.10 8.18 -0.59
C MET A 401 51.29 8.68 0.61
N ASP A 402 51.68 8.27 1.82
CA ASP A 402 51.07 8.76 3.06
C ASP A 402 51.18 10.27 3.19
N PHE A 403 50.09 10.96 3.56
CA PHE A 403 50.03 12.42 3.65
C PHE A 403 51.06 13.03 4.62
N ARG A 404 51.53 12.25 5.61
CA ARG A 404 52.52 12.68 6.61
C ARG A 404 53.93 12.68 6.04
N ASN A 405 54.18 11.98 4.93
CA ASN A 405 55.51 11.91 4.35
C ASN A 405 55.90 13.19 3.60
N LYS A 406 57.17 13.58 3.69
CA LYS A 406 57.70 14.72 2.94
C LYS A 406 58.05 14.32 1.51
N THR A 407 57.66 15.15 0.55
CA THR A 407 57.90 14.91 -0.89
C THR A 407 59.29 15.33 -1.37
N SER A 408 59.93 16.24 -0.64
CA SER A 408 61.25 16.79 -0.98
C SER A 408 62.40 15.93 -0.45
N ILE A 409 62.19 15.22 0.66
CA ILE A 409 63.20 14.41 1.35
C ILE A 409 62.52 13.18 1.92
N LEU A 410 63.10 11.99 1.73
CA LEU A 410 62.59 10.76 2.35
C LEU A 410 62.67 10.83 3.88
N ASP A 411 61.56 10.52 4.54
CA ASP A 411 61.49 10.32 5.99
C ASP A 411 62.14 9.00 6.41
N GLN A 412 62.20 8.73 7.72
CA GLN A 412 62.72 7.46 8.23
C GLN A 412 61.93 6.25 7.71
N ASN A 413 60.62 6.41 7.53
CA ASN A 413 59.77 5.44 6.86
C ASN A 413 58.85 6.17 5.87
N THR A 414 59.11 5.95 4.57
CA THR A 414 58.21 6.39 3.50
C THR A 414 57.15 5.32 3.28
N ILE A 415 55.88 5.67 3.33
CA ILE A 415 54.78 4.71 3.22
C ILE A 415 54.01 4.97 1.93
N ILE A 416 53.79 3.92 1.15
CA ILE A 416 53.02 3.97 -0.10
C ILE A 416 51.94 2.90 -0.04
N TYR A 417 50.73 3.32 -0.39
CA TYR A 417 49.53 2.51 -0.43
C TYR A 417 49.11 2.23 -1.87
N GLY A 418 48.50 1.08 -2.07
CA GLY A 418 47.79 0.73 -3.30
C GLY A 418 46.72 -0.30 -3.02
N HIS A 419 45.68 -0.33 -3.85
CA HIS A 419 44.65 -1.36 -3.74
C HIS A 419 45.16 -2.73 -4.17
N GLN A 420 44.54 -3.76 -3.61
CA GLN A 420 44.58 -5.12 -4.14
C GLN A 420 43.23 -5.43 -4.76
N ASP A 421 43.26 -5.93 -5.99
CA ASP A 421 42.10 -6.40 -6.74
C ASP A 421 42.38 -7.79 -7.36
N ARG A 422 41.35 -8.46 -7.87
CA ARG A 422 41.48 -9.72 -8.62
C ARG A 422 42.11 -9.58 -10.02
N HIS A 423 42.19 -8.38 -10.59
CA HIS A 423 42.73 -8.18 -11.94
C HIS A 423 44.23 -7.84 -12.01
N GLY A 424 44.93 -7.76 -10.87
CA GLY A 424 46.38 -7.51 -10.90
C GLY A 424 46.77 -6.03 -11.04
N LEU A 425 45.84 -5.11 -10.82
CA LEU A 425 46.08 -3.66 -10.85
C LEU A 425 46.65 -3.15 -9.53
N MET A 426 47.27 -1.97 -9.57
CA MET A 426 47.89 -1.30 -8.42
C MET A 426 48.87 -2.24 -7.69
N PHE A 427 48.64 -2.52 -6.40
CA PHE A 427 49.54 -3.31 -5.57
C PHE A 427 49.12 -4.77 -5.45
N THR A 428 48.17 -5.24 -6.25
CA THR A 428 47.76 -6.66 -6.26
C THR A 428 48.95 -7.62 -6.38
N THR A 429 49.88 -7.33 -7.28
CA THR A 429 51.04 -8.20 -7.51
C THR A 429 52.12 -8.10 -6.43
N LEU A 430 51.92 -7.28 -5.40
CA LEU A 430 52.78 -7.30 -4.20
C LEU A 430 52.70 -8.66 -3.49
N ASN A 431 51.58 -9.38 -3.65
CA ASN A 431 51.39 -10.73 -3.12
C ASN A 431 52.39 -11.75 -3.69
N GLU A 432 53.02 -11.47 -4.84
CA GLU A 432 54.08 -12.32 -5.35
C GLU A 432 55.24 -12.42 -4.34
N ALA A 433 55.49 -11.37 -3.55
CA ALA A 433 56.51 -11.37 -2.50
C ALA A 433 56.25 -12.38 -1.37
N LEU A 434 55.01 -12.89 -1.25
CA LEU A 434 54.67 -13.97 -0.31
C LEU A 434 55.01 -15.36 -0.85
N LYS A 435 55.35 -15.49 -2.13
CA LYS A 435 55.61 -16.79 -2.76
C LYS A 435 57.07 -17.21 -2.60
N PRO A 436 57.35 -18.48 -2.27
CA PRO A 436 58.73 -18.97 -2.15
C PRO A 436 59.56 -18.83 -3.44
N SER A 437 58.93 -18.97 -4.61
CA SER A 437 59.61 -18.82 -5.90
C SER A 437 60.07 -17.39 -6.17
N TRP A 438 59.25 -16.41 -5.80
CA TRP A 438 59.60 -15.00 -5.93
C TRP A 438 60.70 -14.62 -4.94
N TYR A 439 60.60 -15.09 -3.69
CA TYR A 439 61.61 -14.85 -2.66
C TYR A 439 63.00 -15.39 -3.03
N LYS A 440 63.08 -16.58 -3.65
CA LYS A 440 64.36 -17.24 -4.01
C LYS A 440 65.18 -16.49 -5.07
N ASN A 441 64.57 -15.60 -5.85
CA ASN A 441 65.28 -14.78 -6.83
C ASN A 441 65.62 -13.42 -6.20
N SER A 442 66.91 -13.14 -5.98
CA SER A 442 67.38 -11.89 -5.37
C SER A 442 67.01 -10.65 -6.17
N ASP A 443 66.90 -10.75 -7.50
CA ASP A 443 66.61 -9.60 -8.38
C ASP A 443 65.20 -9.06 -8.17
N ASN A 444 64.30 -9.91 -7.67
CA ASN A 444 62.95 -9.54 -7.30
C ASN A 444 62.91 -8.59 -6.11
N GLN A 445 63.91 -8.65 -5.23
CA GLN A 445 63.90 -8.02 -3.91
C GLN A 445 64.28 -6.53 -3.94
N ILE A 446 64.33 -5.92 -5.13
CA ILE A 446 64.67 -4.50 -5.34
C ILE A 446 63.42 -3.70 -5.71
N ILE A 447 63.25 -2.58 -5.02
CA ILE A 447 62.22 -1.57 -5.27
C ILE A 447 62.91 -0.28 -5.71
N GLU A 448 62.46 0.28 -6.83
CA GLU A 448 62.92 1.56 -7.33
C GLU A 448 61.88 2.63 -7.05
N LEU A 449 62.30 3.72 -6.40
CA LEU A 449 61.49 4.91 -6.21
C LEU A 449 62.19 6.09 -6.87
N ASN A 450 61.66 6.53 -8.00
CA ASN A 450 62.18 7.70 -8.69
C ASN A 450 61.43 8.96 -8.28
N THR A 451 62.19 10.01 -8.04
CA THR A 451 61.72 11.39 -7.83
C THR A 451 62.30 12.27 -8.94
N PRO A 452 61.88 13.54 -9.11
CA PRO A 452 62.39 14.40 -10.18
C PRO A 452 63.91 14.48 -10.26
N ASN A 453 64.61 14.39 -9.12
CA ASN A 453 66.04 14.67 -9.01
C ASN A 453 66.86 13.46 -8.53
N LYS A 454 66.22 12.35 -8.13
CA LYS A 454 66.93 11.20 -7.54
C LYS A 454 66.19 9.89 -7.74
N LEU A 455 66.95 8.84 -8.06
CA LEU A 455 66.55 7.44 -8.03
C LEU A 455 66.98 6.86 -6.69
N TYR A 456 66.03 6.31 -5.95
CA TYR A 456 66.27 5.58 -4.73
C TYR A 456 66.05 4.09 -4.99
N LYS A 457 67.01 3.25 -4.61
CA LYS A 457 66.85 1.80 -4.64
C LYS A 457 66.67 1.31 -3.22
N PHE A 458 65.71 0.42 -3.02
CA PHE A 458 65.47 -0.20 -1.73
C PHE A 458 65.56 -1.72 -1.86
N LYS A 459 66.22 -2.37 -0.90
CA LYS A 459 66.29 -3.82 -0.81
C LYS A 459 65.34 -4.32 0.27
N ILE A 460 64.45 -5.23 -0.10
CA ILE A 460 63.43 -5.79 0.81
C ILE A 460 64.12 -6.52 1.96
N PHE A 461 63.68 -6.26 3.19
CA PHE A 461 64.14 -6.95 4.40
C PHE A 461 63.01 -7.64 5.18
N SER A 462 61.74 -7.30 4.90
CA SER A 462 60.60 -7.90 5.57
C SER A 462 59.37 -7.96 4.68
N VAL A 463 58.64 -9.09 4.73
CA VAL A 463 57.32 -9.26 4.11
C VAL A 463 56.43 -10.09 5.01
N TYR A 464 55.17 -9.68 5.21
CA TYR A 464 54.23 -10.43 6.05
C TYR A 464 52.77 -10.08 5.78
N ILE A 465 51.87 -10.91 6.33
CA ILE A 465 50.43 -10.67 6.38
C ILE A 465 50.05 -10.24 7.79
N THR A 466 49.27 -9.17 7.93
CA THR A 466 48.81 -8.67 9.24
C THR A 466 47.35 -8.23 9.19
N ASP A 467 46.73 -8.06 10.36
CA ASP A 467 45.43 -7.39 10.49
C ASP A 467 45.55 -5.90 10.11
N PRO A 468 44.46 -5.16 9.85
CA PRO A 468 44.49 -3.74 9.52
C PRO A 468 44.82 -2.87 10.75
N VAL A 469 45.97 -3.14 11.38
CA VAL A 469 46.57 -2.37 12.46
C VAL A 469 47.43 -1.25 11.89
N THR A 470 47.71 -0.24 12.70
CA THR A 470 48.45 0.97 12.29
C THR A 470 49.89 1.00 12.83
N ASP A 471 50.32 -0.04 13.54
CA ASP A 471 51.61 -0.08 14.26
C ASP A 471 52.84 -0.01 13.32
N TYR A 472 52.71 -0.48 12.08
CA TYR A 472 53.74 -0.37 11.04
C TYR A 472 53.65 0.92 10.21
N LEU A 473 52.66 1.78 10.47
CA LEU A 473 52.36 3.01 9.71
C LEU A 473 52.90 4.28 10.40
N VAL A 474 54.09 4.19 11.00
CA VAL A 474 54.78 5.32 11.63
C VAL A 474 55.83 5.85 10.66
N THR A 475 55.79 7.15 10.34
CA THR A 475 56.66 7.77 9.31
C THR A 475 57.99 8.29 9.86
N ASN A 476 57.99 8.85 11.07
CA ASN A 476 59.16 9.44 11.73
C ASN A 476 59.14 9.18 13.24
N PHE A 477 60.31 9.19 13.86
CA PHE A 477 60.55 8.88 15.26
C PHE A 477 61.38 9.99 15.91
N ASN A 478 60.96 10.42 17.10
CA ASN A 478 61.68 11.42 17.88
C ASN A 478 62.83 10.83 18.71
N ASP A 479 62.95 9.51 18.74
CA ASP A 479 63.90 8.77 19.54
C ASP A 479 64.49 7.61 18.72
N LYS A 480 65.82 7.48 18.77
CA LYS A 480 66.54 6.47 18.00
C LYS A 480 66.27 5.06 18.51
N ASP A 481 66.10 4.87 19.82
CA ASP A 481 65.85 3.55 20.40
C ASP A 481 64.44 3.06 20.04
N ARG A 482 63.44 3.95 20.01
CA ARG A 482 62.11 3.65 19.45
C ARG A 482 62.18 3.22 17.98
N TYR A 483 63.00 3.87 17.16
CA TYR A 483 63.16 3.46 15.76
C TYR A 483 63.84 2.10 15.63
N THR A 484 64.90 1.83 16.42
CA THR A 484 65.52 0.50 16.47
C THR A 484 64.53 -0.59 16.88
N ASN A 485 63.72 -0.35 17.91
CA ASN A 485 62.69 -1.29 18.35
C ASN A 485 61.62 -1.52 17.27
N PHE A 486 61.22 -0.46 16.57
CA PHE A 486 60.33 -0.55 15.43
C PHE A 486 60.91 -1.44 14.32
N LEU A 487 62.15 -1.19 13.88
CA LEU A 487 62.83 -1.99 12.86
C LEU A 487 62.96 -3.46 13.27
N ASN A 488 63.37 -3.73 14.51
CA ASN A 488 63.45 -5.09 15.05
C ASN A 488 62.10 -5.81 15.01
N ASN A 489 61.00 -5.11 15.30
CA ASN A 489 59.66 -5.68 15.22
C ASN A 489 59.26 -5.98 13.76
N LEU A 490 59.60 -5.11 12.81
CA LEU A 490 59.35 -5.36 11.38
C LEU A 490 60.13 -6.59 10.87
N VAL A 491 61.38 -6.75 11.28
CA VAL A 491 62.19 -7.94 10.95
C VAL A 491 61.55 -9.20 11.53
N LYS A 492 61.14 -9.18 12.81
CA LYS A 492 60.50 -10.33 13.47
C LYS A 492 59.18 -10.75 12.84
N LYS A 493 58.42 -9.82 12.26
CA LYS A 493 57.15 -10.11 11.58
C LYS A 493 57.34 -10.83 10.24
N SER A 494 58.51 -10.71 9.62
CA SER A 494 58.75 -11.24 8.28
C SER A 494 58.59 -12.75 8.20
N ILE A 495 57.95 -13.25 7.14
CA ILE A 495 57.85 -14.69 6.86
C ILE A 495 59.13 -15.26 6.23
N TYR A 496 60.02 -14.40 5.74
CA TYR A 496 61.29 -14.76 5.13
C TYR A 496 62.47 -13.99 5.72
N ASN A 497 63.67 -14.58 5.66
CA ASN A 497 64.91 -13.93 6.07
C ASN A 497 65.71 -13.46 4.84
N PHE A 498 65.55 -12.19 4.47
CA PHE A 498 66.22 -11.58 3.31
C PHE A 498 67.73 -11.33 3.49
N GLY A 499 68.30 -11.57 4.68
CA GLY A 499 69.73 -11.33 4.96
C GLY A 499 70.14 -9.86 4.86
N VAL A 500 69.20 -8.94 5.08
CA VAL A 500 69.42 -7.48 5.04
C VAL A 500 69.39 -6.92 6.45
N ASN A 501 70.50 -6.35 6.90
CA ASN A 501 70.60 -5.69 8.20
C ASN A 501 70.05 -4.25 8.11
N VAL A 502 69.19 -3.88 9.07
CA VAL A 502 68.60 -2.55 9.23
C VAL A 502 68.98 -1.96 10.58
N ASP A 503 69.37 -0.69 10.60
CA ASP A 503 69.75 0.05 11.79
C ASP A 503 69.06 1.44 11.87
N LYS A 504 69.33 2.17 12.96
CA LYS A 504 68.67 3.44 13.29
C LYS A 504 69.05 4.61 12.38
N ASP A 505 70.10 4.48 11.60
CA ASP A 505 70.58 5.52 10.68
C ASP A 505 70.12 5.25 9.23
N ASP A 506 69.54 4.06 8.98
CA ASP A 506 68.89 3.72 7.71
C ASP A 506 67.55 4.43 7.51
N LYS A 507 67.13 4.52 6.24
CA LYS A 507 65.76 4.88 5.85
C LYS A 507 65.07 3.70 5.20
N ILE A 508 63.78 3.55 5.44
CA ILE A 508 62.99 2.46 4.90
C ILE A 508 61.83 2.94 4.05
N LEU A 509 61.34 2.03 3.21
CA LEU A 509 60.12 2.14 2.42
C LEU A 509 59.15 1.04 2.86
N THR A 510 57.90 1.41 3.11
CA THR A 510 56.80 0.50 3.43
C THR A 510 55.77 0.52 2.30
N LEU A 511 55.49 -0.64 1.72
CA LEU A 511 54.38 -0.83 0.80
C LEU A 511 53.27 -1.59 1.52
N SER A 512 52.03 -1.08 1.45
CA SER A 512 50.88 -1.69 2.11
C SER A 512 49.69 -1.82 1.16
N THR A 513 49.06 -2.99 1.15
CA THR A 513 47.85 -3.30 0.36
C THR A 513 46.94 -4.25 1.13
N CYS A 514 45.65 -4.29 0.81
CA CYS A 514 44.71 -5.29 1.32
C CYS A 514 45.16 -6.71 0.91
N TYR A 515 44.78 -7.76 1.64
CA TYR A 515 45.00 -9.17 1.25
C TYR A 515 43.71 -9.95 1.49
N ASP A 516 43.22 -10.65 0.46
CA ASP A 516 42.03 -11.53 0.55
C ASP A 516 40.81 -10.86 1.23
N GLY A 517 40.45 -9.66 0.75
CA GLY A 517 39.40 -8.82 1.32
C GLY A 517 39.93 -7.71 2.26
N PRO A 518 39.04 -7.00 2.98
CA PRO A 518 39.42 -5.84 3.78
C PRO A 518 40.12 -6.20 5.10
N ASN A 519 40.09 -7.47 5.51
CA ASN A 519 40.44 -7.90 6.86
C ASN A 519 41.91 -8.23 7.07
N LYS A 520 42.72 -8.32 6.01
CA LYS A 520 44.15 -8.53 6.10
C LYS A 520 44.90 -7.54 5.22
N ARG A 521 46.19 -7.39 5.48
CA ARG A 521 47.12 -6.53 4.73
C ARG A 521 48.37 -7.34 4.39
N VAL A 522 48.86 -7.20 3.15
CA VAL A 522 50.26 -7.53 2.84
C VAL A 522 51.09 -6.29 3.04
N VAL A 523 52.17 -6.44 3.77
CA VAL A 523 53.11 -5.37 4.05
C VAL A 523 54.50 -5.82 3.64
N VAL A 524 55.18 -4.97 2.87
CA VAL A 524 56.58 -5.14 2.46
C VAL A 524 57.38 -3.96 2.98
N HIS A 525 58.51 -4.24 3.64
CA HIS A 525 59.47 -3.23 4.07
C HIS A 525 60.82 -3.43 3.37
N ALA A 526 61.40 -2.33 2.93
CA ALA A 526 62.67 -2.32 2.23
C ALA A 526 63.59 -1.21 2.75
N LYS A 527 64.89 -1.51 2.83
CA LYS A 527 65.95 -0.61 3.29
C LYS A 527 66.52 0.15 2.10
N LEU A 528 66.72 1.45 2.23
CA LEU A 528 67.41 2.26 1.23
C LEU A 528 68.85 1.75 1.05
N ILE A 529 69.24 1.46 -0.18
CA ILE A 529 70.60 1.09 -0.56
C ILE A 529 71.21 2.19 -1.44
N ASN A 530 72.51 2.39 -1.30
CA ASN A 530 73.25 3.43 -2.02
C ASN A 530 73.47 3.10 -3.49
#